data_AF-A0A918P5I1-F1
#
_entry.id   AF-A0A918P5I1-F1
#
_cell.length_a   1.000
_cell.length_b   1.000
_cell.length_c   1.000
_cell.angle_alpha   90.00
_cell.angle_beta   90.00
_cell.angle_gamma   90.00
#
_symmetry.space_group_name_H-M   'P 1'
#
loop_
_entity.id
_entity.type
_entity.pdbx_description
1 polymer ?
#
loop_
_entity_poly.entity_id
_entity_poly.type
_entity_poly.pdbx_seq_one_letter_code
_entity_poly.pdbx_strand_id
1 'polypeptide(L)'
;MVNDCLAVSRCLGITVWGVRDSDSWRASDTPLLFNNDGSKKPACTAVLNALNGGDTSTPPVEGGQLKGVCPGRCLDVPNAGTADGTQLQLWDCHSNSNQQWEYTSAGEFRAYGDKRLNAAGTGNGAKVQIYSCWGGDNQKWRLNSDGSIVGVQSGLCLDAAGSGNGAQIQLYACSNGSNQRWTRT
;
A
#
# COMPACT_ATOMS: atom_id res chain seq x y z
N MET A 1 -17.62 -1.75 -10.15
CA MET A 1 -18.39 -2.99 -9.87
C MET A 1 -19.00 -2.99 -8.47
N VAL A 2 -18.22 -2.98 -7.38
CA VAL A 2 -18.81 -3.04 -6.01
C VAL A 2 -19.73 -1.86 -5.74
N ASN A 3 -19.26 -0.64 -5.98
CA ASN A 3 -20.08 0.56 -5.80
C ASN A 3 -21.30 0.58 -6.72
N ASP A 4 -21.21 0.00 -7.92
CA ASP A 4 -22.35 -0.09 -8.84
C ASP A 4 -23.45 -0.98 -8.26
N CYS A 5 -23.10 -2.09 -7.61
CA CYS A 5 -24.06 -2.93 -6.90
C CYS A 5 -24.64 -2.20 -5.68
N LEU A 6 -23.80 -1.54 -4.88
CA LEU A 6 -24.24 -0.80 -3.68
C LEU A 6 -25.17 0.37 -4.02
N ALA A 7 -25.01 0.99 -5.19
CA ALA A 7 -25.86 2.08 -5.66
C ALA A 7 -27.24 1.61 -6.18
N VAL A 8 -27.45 0.29 -6.33
CA VAL A 8 -28.69 -0.28 -6.88
C VAL A 8 -29.40 -1.07 -5.80
N SER A 9 -30.54 -0.56 -5.32
CA SER A 9 -31.36 -1.23 -4.29
C SER A 9 -31.87 -2.63 -4.68
N ARG A 10 -31.85 -2.95 -5.99
CA ARG A 10 -32.19 -4.27 -6.54
C ARG A 10 -31.00 -5.20 -6.72
N CYS A 11 -29.77 -4.75 -6.49
CA CYS A 11 -28.62 -5.64 -6.53
C CYS A 11 -28.66 -6.58 -5.32
N LEU A 12 -28.75 -7.88 -5.58
CA LEU A 12 -28.85 -8.88 -4.50
C LEU A 12 -27.50 -9.21 -3.87
N GLY A 13 -26.41 -9.06 -4.62
CA GLY A 13 -25.07 -9.35 -4.13
C GLY A 13 -24.03 -9.48 -5.24
N ILE A 14 -22.80 -9.80 -4.83
CA ILE A 14 -21.63 -9.94 -5.69
C ILE A 14 -21.04 -11.32 -5.45
N THR A 15 -20.70 -12.04 -6.53
CA THR A 15 -20.00 -13.32 -6.46
C THR A 15 -18.72 -13.23 -7.27
N VAL A 16 -17.60 -13.65 -6.67
CA VAL A 16 -16.32 -13.84 -7.36
C VAL A 16 -16.20 -15.30 -7.80
N TRP A 17 -15.65 -15.54 -8.98
CA TRP A 17 -15.62 -16.88 -9.59
C TRP A 17 -14.31 -17.62 -9.28
N GLY A 18 -14.13 -17.98 -8.01
CA GLY A 18 -12.94 -18.64 -7.47
C GLY A 18 -12.46 -18.00 -6.18
N VAL A 19 -11.44 -18.59 -5.55
CA VAL A 19 -10.87 -18.10 -4.28
C VAL A 19 -9.53 -17.41 -4.53
N ARG A 20 -8.50 -18.18 -4.89
CA ARG A 20 -7.16 -17.66 -5.25
C ARG A 20 -7.02 -17.61 -6.76
N ASP A 21 -6.12 -16.77 -7.27
CA ASP A 21 -5.83 -16.66 -8.70
C ASP A 21 -5.57 -18.03 -9.37
N SER A 22 -4.90 -18.96 -8.68
CA SER A 22 -4.64 -20.33 -9.15
C SER A 22 -5.89 -21.18 -9.34
N ASP A 23 -6.98 -20.84 -8.64
CA ASP A 23 -8.26 -21.54 -8.70
C ASP A 23 -9.17 -20.97 -9.81
N SER A 24 -8.75 -19.88 -10.46
CA SER A 24 -9.50 -19.25 -11.55
C SER A 24 -9.44 -20.08 -12.82
N TRP A 25 -10.58 -20.21 -13.49
CA TRP A 25 -10.66 -20.67 -14.90
C TRP A 25 -9.87 -19.81 -15.89
N ARG A 26 -9.44 -18.61 -15.48
CA ARG A 26 -8.57 -17.67 -16.22
C ARG A 26 -7.36 -17.28 -15.37
N ALA A 27 -6.63 -18.27 -14.85
CA ALA A 27 -5.54 -18.04 -13.90
C ALA A 27 -4.42 -17.11 -14.43
N SER A 28 -4.17 -17.10 -15.75
CA SER A 28 -3.19 -16.22 -16.39
C SER A 28 -3.46 -14.72 -16.19
N ASP A 29 -4.72 -14.35 -16.00
CA ASP A 29 -5.13 -12.95 -15.88
C ASP A 29 -4.99 -12.44 -14.44
N THR A 30 -4.71 -13.33 -13.48
CA THR A 30 -4.75 -13.05 -12.03
C THR A 30 -6.00 -12.24 -11.61
N PRO A 31 -7.22 -12.69 -11.92
CA PRO A 31 -8.42 -11.84 -11.84
C PRO A 31 -9.09 -11.83 -10.46
N LEU A 32 -8.66 -12.66 -9.51
CA LEU A 32 -9.33 -12.85 -8.22
C LEU A 32 -8.75 -11.95 -7.13
N LEU A 33 -9.30 -12.07 -5.91
CA LEU A 33 -8.98 -11.20 -4.77
C LEU A 33 -7.81 -11.70 -3.91
N PHE A 34 -7.34 -12.91 -4.15
CA PHE A 34 -6.24 -13.53 -3.41
C PHE A 34 -5.18 -14.06 -4.38
N ASN A 35 -3.92 -13.88 -4.00
CA ASN A 35 -2.79 -14.49 -4.70
C ASN A 35 -2.78 -16.01 -4.48
N ASN A 36 -1.93 -16.72 -5.24
CA ASN A 36 -1.79 -18.18 -5.15
C ASN A 36 -1.35 -18.67 -3.77
N ASP A 37 -0.56 -17.88 -3.05
CA ASP A 37 -0.11 -18.14 -1.68
C ASP A 37 -1.20 -17.87 -0.62
N GLY A 38 -2.39 -17.41 -1.03
CA GLY A 38 -3.49 -17.06 -0.15
C GLY A 38 -3.40 -15.65 0.46
N SER A 39 -2.37 -14.87 0.11
CA SER A 39 -2.28 -13.48 0.54
C SER A 39 -3.38 -12.64 -0.11
N LYS A 40 -3.94 -11.71 0.67
CA LYS A 40 -4.95 -10.76 0.19
C LYS A 40 -4.30 -9.81 -0.83
N LYS A 41 -4.93 -9.64 -1.98
CA LYS A 41 -4.50 -8.63 -2.97
C LYS A 41 -4.98 -7.23 -2.55
N PRO A 42 -4.40 -6.16 -3.11
CA PRO A 42 -4.89 -4.79 -2.94
C PRO A 42 -6.39 -4.66 -3.25
N ALA A 43 -6.86 -5.32 -4.31
CA ALA A 43 -8.27 -5.38 -4.67
C ALA A 43 -9.19 -5.92 -3.56
N CYS A 44 -8.74 -6.91 -2.77
CA CYS A 44 -9.52 -7.43 -1.64
C CYS A 44 -9.81 -6.34 -0.60
N THR A 45 -8.80 -5.53 -0.27
CA THR A 45 -8.96 -4.43 0.69
C THR A 45 -9.82 -3.31 0.12
N ALA A 46 -9.68 -3.00 -1.18
CA ALA A 46 -10.55 -2.03 -1.85
C ALA A 46 -12.03 -2.47 -1.83
N VAL A 47 -12.32 -3.75 -2.12
CA VAL A 47 -13.68 -4.31 -2.02
C VAL A 47 -14.21 -4.22 -0.60
N LEU A 48 -13.41 -4.61 0.40
CA LEU A 48 -13.83 -4.57 1.81
C LEU A 48 -14.12 -3.14 2.28
N ASN A 49 -13.27 -2.18 1.93
CA ASN A 49 -13.48 -0.77 2.27
C ASN A 49 -14.79 -0.25 1.66
N ALA A 50 -15.04 -0.55 0.38
CA ALA A 50 -16.28 -0.15 -0.30
C ALA A 50 -17.54 -0.75 0.37
N LEU A 51 -17.51 -2.04 0.72
CA LEU A 51 -18.63 -2.71 1.40
C LEU A 51 -18.92 -2.13 2.78
N ASN A 52 -17.92 -1.59 3.48
CA ASN A 52 -18.07 -0.94 4.78
C ASN A 52 -18.48 0.54 4.70
N GLY A 53 -18.84 1.04 3.52
CA GLY A 53 -19.18 2.46 3.32
C GLY A 53 -17.97 3.39 3.44
N GLY A 54 -16.75 2.86 3.26
CA GLY A 54 -15.53 3.65 3.21
C GLY A 54 -15.52 4.60 2.01
N ASP A 55 -14.85 5.73 2.19
CA ASP A 55 -14.85 6.84 1.24
C ASP A 55 -14.49 6.38 -0.18
N THR A 56 -15.40 6.64 -1.12
CA THR A 56 -15.27 6.26 -2.54
C THR A 56 -14.40 7.21 -3.32
N SER A 57 -13.63 8.09 -2.66
CA SER A 57 -12.58 8.84 -3.32
C SER A 57 -11.65 7.83 -3.97
N THR A 58 -11.70 7.74 -5.29
CA THR A 58 -10.64 7.16 -6.12
C THR A 58 -9.32 7.55 -5.47
N PRO A 59 -8.38 6.61 -5.20
CA PRO A 59 -7.05 7.00 -4.75
C PRO A 59 -6.62 8.19 -5.62
N PRO A 60 -6.19 9.32 -5.03
CA PRO A 60 -5.78 10.47 -5.82
C PRO A 60 -4.83 9.95 -6.91
N VAL A 61 -5.23 10.13 -8.17
CA VAL A 61 -4.42 9.79 -9.34
C VAL A 61 -3.21 10.73 -9.39
N GLU A 62 -3.30 11.86 -8.67
CA GLU A 62 -2.18 12.75 -8.40
C GLU A 62 -1.43 12.28 -7.15
N GLY A 63 -0.10 12.15 -7.29
CA GLY A 63 0.77 11.78 -6.17
C GLY A 63 0.54 12.70 -4.98
N GLY A 64 0.51 12.10 -3.78
CA GLY A 64 0.31 12.82 -2.52
C GLY A 64 1.32 12.40 -1.48
N GLN A 65 1.35 13.14 -0.38
CA GLN A 65 2.21 12.82 0.75
C GLN A 65 1.61 11.68 1.58
N LEU A 66 2.48 10.83 2.12
CA LEU A 66 2.12 9.82 3.12
C LEU A 66 2.60 10.29 4.49
N LYS A 67 1.72 10.97 5.22
CA LYS A 67 2.04 11.53 6.53
C LYS A 67 1.75 10.51 7.64
N GLY A 68 2.75 10.17 8.45
CA GLY A 68 2.57 9.35 9.64
C GLY A 68 1.79 10.11 10.72
N VAL A 69 0.79 9.48 11.34
CA VAL A 69 -0.11 10.12 12.33
C VAL A 69 0.66 10.67 13.53
N CYS A 70 1.65 9.93 14.03
CA CYS A 70 2.66 10.44 14.94
C CYS A 70 4.00 9.88 14.47
N PRO A 71 4.95 10.75 14.07
CA PRO A 71 5.17 12.12 14.54
C PRO A 71 4.61 13.26 13.65
N GLY A 72 3.76 13.00 12.66
CA GLY A 72 3.30 14.04 11.72
C GLY A 72 4.28 14.36 10.60
N ARG A 73 5.20 13.44 10.30
CA ARG A 73 6.20 13.53 9.24
C ARG A 73 5.81 12.68 8.03
N CYS A 74 6.36 13.02 6.88
CA CYS A 74 6.04 12.36 5.62
C CYS A 74 7.04 11.25 5.29
N LEU A 75 6.56 10.22 4.59
CA LEU A 75 7.40 9.20 3.98
C LEU A 75 8.28 9.84 2.92
N ASP A 76 9.59 9.74 3.10
CA ASP A 76 10.58 10.51 2.37
C ASP A 76 11.66 9.59 1.80
N VAL A 77 12.06 9.86 0.56
CA VAL A 77 13.28 9.31 -0.01
C VAL A 77 14.46 10.24 0.35
N PRO A 78 15.44 9.77 1.15
CA PRO A 78 16.53 10.61 1.63
C PRO A 78 17.25 11.34 0.51
N ASN A 79 17.43 12.66 0.68
CA ASN A 79 18.15 13.54 -0.25
C ASN A 79 17.64 13.49 -1.70
N ALA A 80 16.38 13.13 -1.90
CA ALA A 80 15.80 12.87 -3.23
C ALA A 80 16.61 11.85 -4.06
N GLY A 81 17.25 10.88 -3.40
CA GLY A 81 18.00 9.82 -4.06
C GLY A 81 17.13 8.95 -4.96
N THR A 82 17.69 8.47 -6.06
CA THR A 82 16.99 7.61 -7.03
C THR A 82 17.64 6.24 -7.19
N ALA A 83 18.69 5.95 -6.41
CA ALA A 83 19.37 4.67 -6.42
C ALA A 83 18.46 3.57 -5.85
N ASP A 84 18.46 2.42 -6.52
CA ASP A 84 17.77 1.24 -6.02
C ASP A 84 18.36 0.82 -4.67
N GLY A 85 17.47 0.49 -3.75
CA GLY A 85 17.86 0.17 -2.39
C GLY A 85 18.05 1.37 -1.47
N THR A 86 17.68 2.59 -1.86
CA THR A 86 17.65 3.72 -0.92
C THR A 86 16.57 3.48 0.13
N GLN A 87 16.96 3.29 1.39
CA GLN A 87 16.02 3.09 2.49
C GLN A 87 15.21 4.36 2.72
N LEU A 88 13.91 4.20 2.97
CA LEU A 88 13.04 5.33 3.25
C LEU A 88 13.16 5.78 4.70
N GLN A 89 12.79 7.03 4.91
CA GLN A 89 12.81 7.67 6.22
C GLN A 89 11.54 8.49 6.45
N LEU A 90 11.36 8.94 7.69
CA LEU A 90 10.51 10.07 8.01
C LEU A 90 11.27 11.37 7.81
N TRP A 91 10.61 12.35 7.20
CA TRP A 91 11.10 13.72 7.12
C TRP A 91 9.96 14.72 7.24
N ASP A 92 10.26 15.96 7.64
CA ASP A 92 9.27 17.02 7.67
C ASP A 92 8.63 17.19 6.28
N CYS A 93 7.31 17.34 6.27
CA CYS A 93 6.52 17.35 5.04
C CYS A 93 6.82 18.59 4.18
N HIS A 94 7.07 18.38 2.89
CA HIS A 94 7.31 19.44 1.90
C HIS A 94 6.91 19.03 0.49
N SER A 95 6.79 19.99 -0.43
CA SER A 95 6.25 19.77 -1.79
C SER A 95 7.22 19.11 -2.78
N ASN A 96 8.44 18.77 -2.40
CA ASN A 96 9.39 18.12 -3.31
C ASN A 96 8.92 16.71 -3.73
N SER A 97 9.36 16.28 -4.91
CA SER A 97 8.98 15.01 -5.54
C SER A 97 9.35 13.77 -4.72
N ASN A 98 10.36 13.85 -3.85
CA ASN A 98 10.82 12.76 -3.00
C ASN A 98 9.87 12.39 -1.86
N GLN A 99 8.77 13.12 -1.71
CA GLN A 99 7.66 12.81 -0.79
C GLN A 99 6.32 12.60 -1.51
N GLN A 100 6.33 12.53 -2.84
CA GLN A 100 5.12 12.34 -3.63
C GLN A 100 4.97 10.86 -4.01
N TRP A 101 3.87 10.26 -3.56
CA TRP A 101 3.58 8.85 -3.74
C TRP A 101 2.25 8.67 -4.46
N GLU A 102 2.28 8.09 -5.64
CA GLU A 102 1.08 7.73 -6.40
C GLU A 102 0.68 6.29 -6.06
N TYR A 103 -0.54 6.08 -5.56
CA TYR A 103 -1.05 4.73 -5.28
C TYR A 103 -1.84 4.18 -6.47
N THR A 104 -1.37 3.08 -7.04
CA THR A 104 -1.91 2.53 -8.29
C THR A 104 -3.02 1.51 -8.05
N SER A 105 -3.78 1.18 -9.10
CA SER A 105 -4.75 0.09 -9.06
C SER A 105 -4.13 -1.29 -8.85
N ALA A 106 -2.83 -1.46 -9.18
CA ALA A 106 -2.07 -2.66 -8.86
C ALA A 106 -1.62 -2.73 -7.39
N GLY A 107 -1.90 -1.67 -6.60
CA GLY A 107 -1.55 -1.53 -5.19
C GLY A 107 -0.09 -1.15 -4.96
N GLU A 108 0.53 -0.49 -5.92
CA GLU A 108 1.90 0.00 -5.81
C GLU A 108 1.91 1.44 -5.31
N PHE A 109 2.91 1.84 -4.53
CA PHE A 109 3.24 3.25 -4.35
C PHE A 109 4.40 3.63 -5.26
N ARG A 110 4.13 4.52 -6.23
CA ARG A 110 5.13 5.00 -7.18
C ARG A 110 5.77 6.29 -6.72
N ALA A 111 7.08 6.38 -6.91
CA ALA A 111 7.85 7.61 -6.82
C ALA A 111 8.69 7.76 -8.09
N TYR A 112 8.96 9.00 -8.51
CA TYR A 112 9.82 9.31 -9.68
C TYR A 112 9.46 8.54 -10.97
N GLY A 113 8.19 8.23 -11.19
CA GLY A 113 7.71 7.42 -12.33
C GLY A 113 7.93 5.92 -12.14
N ASP A 114 9.18 5.44 -12.15
CA ASP A 114 9.49 3.99 -12.18
C ASP A 114 9.88 3.38 -10.82
N LYS A 115 10.09 4.19 -9.78
CA LYS A 115 10.41 3.66 -8.45
C LYS A 115 9.16 3.22 -7.72
N ARG A 116 9.31 2.19 -6.89
CA ARG A 116 8.25 1.60 -6.08
C ARG A 116 8.67 1.53 -4.62
N LEU A 117 7.72 1.76 -3.72
CA LEU A 117 7.85 1.35 -2.33
C LEU A 117 8.06 -0.16 -2.29
N ASN A 118 9.22 -0.59 -1.79
CA ASN A 118 9.68 -1.96 -1.88
C ASN A 118 10.11 -2.48 -0.51
N ALA A 119 9.65 -3.67 -0.14
CA ALA A 119 10.16 -4.42 0.99
C ALA A 119 11.32 -5.33 0.56
N ALA A 120 12.47 -5.20 1.22
CA ALA A 120 13.67 -6.00 0.95
C ALA A 120 13.69 -7.36 1.68
N GLY A 121 12.59 -7.71 2.36
CA GLY A 121 12.41 -8.95 3.12
C GLY A 121 11.01 -9.05 3.69
N THR A 122 10.69 -10.17 4.34
CA THR A 122 9.34 -10.46 4.86
C THR A 122 9.24 -10.51 6.39
N GLY A 123 10.37 -10.39 7.10
CA GLY A 123 10.43 -10.42 8.56
C GLY A 123 10.31 -9.04 9.22
N ASN A 124 10.11 -9.03 10.54
CA ASN A 124 10.19 -7.81 11.34
C ASN A 124 11.58 -7.16 11.19
N GLY A 125 11.60 -5.84 11.05
CA GLY A 125 12.80 -5.07 10.78
C GLY A 125 13.25 -5.10 9.32
N ALA A 126 12.52 -5.78 8.42
CA ALA A 126 12.88 -5.77 7.01
C ALA A 126 12.85 -4.34 6.45
N LYS A 127 13.92 -3.98 5.76
CA LYS A 127 14.12 -2.66 5.17
C LYS A 127 13.02 -2.34 4.16
N VAL A 128 12.49 -1.13 4.27
CA VAL A 128 11.60 -0.54 3.25
C VAL A 128 12.36 0.54 2.48
N GLN A 129 12.36 0.42 1.16
CA GLN A 129 13.24 1.17 0.27
C GLN A 129 12.51 1.55 -1.03
N ILE A 130 13.14 2.38 -1.86
CA ILE A 130 12.78 2.46 -3.28
C ILE A 130 13.50 1.39 -4.10
N TYR A 131 12.80 0.83 -5.07
CA TYR A 131 13.38 -0.08 -6.05
C TYR A 131 12.66 0.05 -7.40
N SER A 132 13.34 -0.25 -8.51
CA SER A 132 12.75 -0.25 -9.85
C SER A 132 11.58 -1.22 -9.96
N CYS A 133 10.57 -0.86 -10.75
CA CYS A 133 9.34 -1.63 -10.86
C CYS A 133 9.58 -2.98 -11.57
N TRP A 134 9.11 -4.08 -10.98
CA TRP A 134 9.10 -5.39 -11.65
C TRP A 134 7.81 -6.19 -11.37
N GLY A 135 6.85 -5.61 -10.66
CA GLY A 135 5.52 -6.20 -10.43
C GLY A 135 5.45 -7.23 -9.30
N GLY A 136 6.53 -7.40 -8.53
CA GLY A 136 6.60 -8.32 -7.40
C GLY A 136 5.65 -7.95 -6.26
N ASP A 137 5.17 -8.95 -5.52
CA ASP A 137 4.23 -8.73 -4.40
C ASP A 137 4.87 -7.98 -3.20
N ASN A 138 6.20 -7.93 -3.13
CA ASN A 138 6.93 -7.06 -2.19
C ASN A 138 6.98 -5.58 -2.61
N GLN A 139 6.39 -5.24 -3.76
CA GLN A 139 6.13 -3.86 -4.20
C GLN A 139 4.64 -3.48 -4.10
N LYS A 140 3.79 -4.40 -3.60
CA LYS A 140 2.36 -4.21 -3.48
C LYS A 140 1.95 -4.06 -2.02
N TRP A 141 1.02 -3.15 -1.79
CA TRP A 141 0.61 -2.68 -0.47
C TRP A 141 -0.91 -2.58 -0.40
N ARG A 142 -1.48 -2.83 0.77
CA ARG A 142 -2.90 -2.68 1.07
C ARG A 142 -3.10 -1.48 1.97
N LEU A 143 -4.01 -0.59 1.57
CA LEU A 143 -4.46 0.55 2.34
C LEU A 143 -5.68 0.18 3.18
N ASN A 144 -5.48 -0.08 4.46
CA ASN A 144 -6.58 -0.40 5.36
C ASN A 144 -7.30 0.89 5.82
N SER A 145 -8.59 0.78 6.13
CA SER A 145 -9.42 1.92 6.57
C SER A 145 -8.96 2.52 7.91
N ASP A 146 -8.23 1.77 8.71
CA ASP A 146 -7.63 2.27 9.94
C ASP A 146 -6.43 3.21 9.63
N GLY A 147 -5.85 3.16 8.43
CA GLY A 147 -4.68 3.95 8.05
C GLY A 147 -3.37 3.16 8.15
N SER A 148 -3.42 1.88 8.49
CA SER A 148 -2.26 0.99 8.32
C SER A 148 -2.03 0.67 6.84
N ILE A 149 -0.75 0.59 6.48
CA ILE A 149 -0.30 0.19 5.13
C ILE A 149 0.40 -1.15 5.27
N VAL A 150 -0.14 -2.20 4.63
CA VAL A 150 0.34 -3.58 4.83
C VAL A 150 0.93 -4.14 3.55
N GLY A 151 2.16 -4.68 3.62
CA GLY A 151 2.79 -5.37 2.49
C GLY A 151 2.01 -6.62 2.09
N VAL A 152 1.74 -6.81 0.81
CA VAL A 152 0.97 -7.96 0.30
C VAL A 152 1.72 -9.26 0.58
N GLN A 153 3.01 -9.32 0.22
CA GLN A 153 3.82 -10.53 0.41
C GLN A 153 4.08 -10.86 1.89
N SER A 154 4.37 -9.84 2.72
CA SER A 154 4.80 -10.06 4.11
C SER A 154 3.64 -10.16 5.10
N GLY A 155 2.50 -9.53 4.81
CA GLY A 155 1.44 -9.31 5.78
C GLY A 155 1.81 -8.34 6.92
N LEU A 156 2.99 -7.69 6.85
CA LEU A 156 3.50 -6.76 7.86
C LEU A 156 3.18 -5.31 7.52
N CYS A 157 3.10 -4.47 8.55
CA CYS A 157 2.79 -3.05 8.44
C CYS A 157 4.03 -2.21 8.12
N LEU A 158 3.83 -1.14 7.36
CA LEU A 158 4.76 -0.04 7.18
C LEU A 158 4.93 0.69 8.54
N ASP A 159 6.13 0.61 9.09
CA ASP A 159 6.44 0.99 10.47
C ASP A 159 7.59 2.00 10.48
N ALA A 160 7.41 3.09 11.22
CA ALA A 160 8.51 4.00 11.53
C ALA A 160 9.25 3.51 12.78
N ALA A 161 10.55 3.20 12.62
CA ALA A 161 11.42 2.71 13.69
C ALA A 161 11.80 3.78 14.72
N GLY A 162 11.39 5.03 14.49
CA GLY A 162 11.60 6.18 15.36
C GLY A 162 10.72 7.35 14.95
N SER A 163 10.84 8.49 15.64
CA SER A 163 9.95 9.64 15.48
C SER A 163 10.62 10.90 14.95
N GLY A 164 11.95 10.94 14.80
CA GLY A 164 12.68 12.10 14.30
C GLY A 164 12.81 12.14 12.77
N ASN A 165 13.28 13.26 12.24
CA ASN A 165 13.81 13.32 10.88
C ASN A 165 14.95 12.29 10.72
N GLY A 166 14.91 11.51 9.65
CA GLY A 166 15.86 10.42 9.42
C GLY A 166 15.50 9.11 10.10
N ALA A 167 14.39 9.04 10.86
CA ALA A 167 13.90 7.78 11.39
C ALA A 167 13.56 6.84 10.25
N GLN A 168 14.16 5.65 10.25
CA GLN A 168 14.02 4.71 9.15
C GLN A 168 12.65 4.05 9.12
N ILE A 169 12.21 3.71 7.91
CA ILE A 169 11.02 2.90 7.70
C ILE A 169 11.40 1.43 7.53
N GLN A 170 10.60 0.58 8.14
CA GLN A 170 10.75 -0.87 8.16
C GLN A 170 9.40 -1.56 8.01
N LEU A 171 9.44 -2.88 7.85
CA LEU A 171 8.29 -3.74 8.09
C LEU A 171 8.27 -4.21 9.54
N TYR A 172 7.09 -4.22 10.16
CA TYR A 172 6.91 -4.80 11.47
C TYR A 172 5.51 -5.39 11.64
N ALA A 173 5.35 -6.29 12.60
CA ALA A 173 4.05 -6.82 13.00
C ALA A 173 3.07 -5.66 13.27
N CYS A 174 1.88 -5.76 12.68
CA CYS A 174 0.85 -4.75 12.82
C CYS A 174 0.38 -4.67 14.28
N SER A 175 0.49 -3.48 14.88
CA SER A 175 0.25 -3.25 16.31
C SER A 175 -0.84 -2.22 16.60
N ASN A 176 -1.42 -1.59 15.56
CA ASN A 176 -2.25 -0.39 15.66
C ASN A 176 -1.54 0.83 16.30
N GLY A 177 -0.22 0.74 16.53
CA GLY A 177 0.59 1.84 17.03
C GLY A 177 0.57 3.04 16.09
N SER A 178 0.68 4.25 16.63
CA SER A 178 0.61 5.49 15.84
C SER A 178 1.76 5.64 14.84
N ASN A 179 2.88 4.94 15.06
CA ASN A 179 4.02 4.85 14.14
C ASN A 179 3.78 3.94 12.92
N GLN A 180 2.62 3.28 12.86
CA GLN A 180 2.17 2.43 11.74
C GLN A 180 0.89 2.98 11.07
N ARG A 181 0.50 4.22 11.39
CA ARG A 181 -0.73 4.84 10.89
C ARG A 181 -0.36 6.01 9.99
N TRP A 182 -0.98 6.06 8.82
CA TRP A 182 -0.62 6.95 7.74
C TRP A 182 -1.87 7.62 7.16
N THR A 183 -1.77 8.91 6.88
CA THR A 183 -2.80 9.69 6.18
C THR A 183 -2.23 10.16 4.84
N ARG A 184 -3.05 10.06 3.80
CA ARG A 184 -2.75 10.65 2.48
C ARG A 184 -3.21 12.10 2.48
N THR A 185 -2.33 13.02 2.06
CA THR A 185 -2.61 14.47 1.99
C THR A 185 -2.05 15.07 0.72
#